data_AF-A2DIA9-F1
#
_entry.id   AF-A2DIA9-F1
#
_cell.length_a   1.000
_cell.length_b   1.000
_cell.length_c   1.000
_cell.angle_alpha   90.00
_cell.angle_beta   90.00
_cell.angle_gamma   90.00
#
_symmetry.space_group_name_H-M   'P 1'
#
loop_
_entity.id
_entity.type
_entity.pdbx_description
1 polymer ?
#
loop_
_entity_poly.entity_id
_entity_poly.type
_entity_poly.pdbx_seq_one_letter_code
_entity_poly.pdbx_strand_id
1 'polypeptide(L)'
;MSCDCCCDCSCEADLDILPSNLKFKSIKDIQMPEEFNTYEEIEKLILNYNLENLESTFLSLKQILDADIALDQVVFNTLGYFKNFYKPDHFKNLETLLSTEYDINYKTYSIKLESVSNPNHTTNDKMNSDNISYVKKMCRSNKTETKHNLMCIACREGHINCVNYLLTTNLHLDREIARNAAFGGNMEIIQTLESKNLSFDYCLECAIARHHYALCDYLIKNYRCEKIDAKRCLEFYNFRAFYFCLENNLTKEMFIEDIAQRHYFYFFKYMAKQGFTGQVPRETILKHMIDKKYIEYVRFVFENFKIVETKDQKVIMKRLLKQRMKIF
;
A
#
# COMPACT_ATOMS: atom_id res chain seq x y z
N MET A 1 -44.34 -14.97 11.38
CA MET A 1 -43.71 -14.19 10.29
C MET A 1 -42.25 -14.03 10.64
N SER A 2 -41.46 -15.05 10.33
CA SER A 2 -40.00 -15.06 10.45
C SER A 2 -39.43 -14.26 9.28
N CYS A 3 -38.53 -13.33 9.60
CA CYS A 3 -37.86 -12.49 8.61
C CYS A 3 -36.66 -13.27 8.05
N ASP A 4 -36.81 -13.80 6.84
CA ASP A 4 -35.72 -14.36 6.02
C ASP A 4 -34.91 -13.20 5.42
N CYS A 5 -34.02 -12.62 6.21
CA CYS A 5 -32.95 -11.77 5.67
C CYS A 5 -31.76 -12.65 5.31
N CYS A 6 -31.69 -13.06 4.04
CA CYS A 6 -30.46 -13.46 3.39
C CYS A 6 -29.51 -12.25 3.32
N CYS A 7 -28.78 -11.99 4.40
CA CYS A 7 -27.54 -11.25 4.32
C CYS A 7 -26.43 -12.28 4.12
N ASP A 8 -25.61 -12.08 3.08
CA ASP A 8 -24.30 -12.71 2.90
C ASP A 8 -23.39 -12.35 4.09
N CYS A 9 -23.70 -12.91 5.26
CA CYS A 9 -22.79 -13.07 6.37
C CYS A 9 -21.75 -14.10 5.92
N SER A 10 -20.83 -13.67 5.05
CA SER A 10 -19.47 -14.19 5.12
C SER A 10 -19.08 -14.02 6.58
N CYS A 11 -19.08 -15.17 7.25
CA CYS A 11 -18.88 -15.35 8.67
C CYS A 11 -17.82 -14.37 9.17
N GLU A 12 -18.16 -13.65 10.24
CA GLU A 12 -17.21 -12.98 11.13
C GLU A 12 -16.24 -14.04 11.68
N ALA A 13 -15.38 -14.57 10.81
CA ALA A 13 -14.17 -15.22 11.23
C ALA A 13 -13.46 -14.16 12.06
N ASP A 14 -13.30 -14.43 13.36
CA ASP A 14 -12.76 -13.55 14.39
C ASP A 14 -11.72 -12.60 13.81
N LEU A 15 -12.15 -11.42 13.34
CA LEU A 15 -11.23 -10.40 12.88
C LEU A 15 -10.58 -9.91 14.14
N ASP A 16 -9.31 -10.29 14.31
CA ASP A 16 -8.47 -9.80 15.41
C ASP A 16 -8.68 -8.28 15.51
N ILE A 17 -9.19 -7.81 16.64
CA ILE A 17 -9.40 -6.39 16.87
C ILE A 17 -8.05 -5.76 17.22
N LEU A 18 -7.79 -4.56 16.69
CA LEU A 18 -6.61 -3.79 17.04
C LEU A 18 -6.59 -3.55 18.56
N PRO A 19 -5.53 -3.95 19.29
CA PRO A 19 -5.52 -3.84 20.74
C PRO A 19 -5.51 -2.37 21.18
N SER A 20 -6.14 -2.05 22.31
CA SER A 20 -6.24 -0.66 22.80
C SER A 20 -4.96 -0.16 23.47
N ASN A 21 -4.05 -1.06 23.85
CA ASN A 21 -2.79 -0.78 24.55
C ASN A 21 -1.59 -0.65 23.59
N LEU A 22 -1.78 0.03 22.46
CA LEU A 22 -0.69 0.31 21.50
C LEU A 22 0.40 1.19 22.14
N LYS A 23 1.66 0.84 21.88
CA LYS A 23 2.84 1.66 22.19
C LYS A 23 2.77 3.00 21.45
N PHE A 24 2.41 2.98 20.18
CA PHE A 24 2.19 4.16 19.35
C PHE A 24 0.73 4.21 18.90
N LYS A 25 0.09 5.37 19.08
CA LYS A 25 -1.34 5.59 18.75
C LYS A 25 -1.54 6.40 17.46
N SER A 26 -0.45 6.85 16.84
CA SER A 26 -0.47 7.60 15.59
C SER A 26 0.54 6.98 14.62
N ILE A 27 0.08 6.71 13.40
CA ILE A 27 0.92 6.31 12.26
C ILE A 27 1.60 7.57 11.69
N LYS A 28 0.91 8.70 11.69
CA LYS A 28 1.45 9.96 11.17
C LYS A 28 2.66 10.45 11.96
N ASP A 29 2.62 10.33 13.29
CA ASP A 29 3.62 10.93 14.17
C ASP A 29 4.75 9.95 14.53
N ILE A 30 4.74 8.71 14.00
CA ILE A 30 5.82 7.76 14.24
C ILE A 30 7.12 8.25 13.59
N GLN A 31 8.21 8.25 14.33
CA GLN A 31 9.51 8.60 13.79
C GLN A 31 10.09 7.39 13.07
N MET A 32 10.26 7.50 11.76
CA MET A 32 10.86 6.43 10.96
C MET A 32 12.38 6.34 11.23
N PRO A 33 12.95 5.13 11.30
CA PRO A 33 14.40 4.94 11.34
C PRO A 33 15.04 5.48 10.06
N GLU A 34 16.29 5.95 10.15
CA GLU A 34 17.01 6.58 9.03
C GLU A 34 17.10 5.67 7.80
N GLU A 35 17.14 4.34 7.99
CA GLU A 35 17.14 3.36 6.90
C GLU A 35 15.90 3.46 6.00
N PHE A 36 14.79 3.99 6.51
CA PHE A 36 13.54 4.11 5.77
C PHE A 36 13.37 5.46 5.08
N ASN A 37 14.27 6.44 5.31
CA ASN A 37 14.13 7.78 4.76
C ASN A 37 13.99 7.77 3.24
N THR A 38 14.82 6.98 2.54
CA THR A 38 14.76 6.87 1.08
C THR A 38 13.46 6.23 0.59
N TYR A 39 12.90 5.27 1.33
CA TYR A 39 11.60 4.69 0.99
C TYR A 39 10.46 5.68 1.16
N GLU A 40 10.50 6.47 2.24
CA GLU A 40 9.53 7.53 2.47
C GLU A 40 9.64 8.63 1.41
N GLU A 41 10.84 8.96 0.97
CA GLU A 41 11.09 9.92 -0.11
C GLU A 41 10.51 9.43 -1.44
N ILE A 42 10.78 8.18 -1.84
CA ILE A 42 10.20 7.55 -3.03
C ILE A 42 8.66 7.59 -2.97
N GLU A 43 8.09 7.19 -1.84
CA GLU A 43 6.64 7.20 -1.62
C GLU A 43 6.06 8.61 -1.77
N LYS A 44 6.66 9.61 -1.13
CA LYS A 44 6.25 11.02 -1.19
C LYS A 44 6.32 11.57 -2.63
N LEU A 45 7.38 11.27 -3.37
CA LEU A 45 7.55 11.69 -4.75
C LEU A 45 6.43 11.11 -5.64
N ILE A 46 6.13 9.82 -5.49
CA ILE A 46 5.12 9.14 -6.31
C ILE A 46 3.70 9.56 -5.90
N LEU A 47 3.40 9.73 -4.62
CA LEU A 47 2.08 10.17 -4.14
C LEU A 47 1.74 11.61 -4.55
N ASN A 48 2.74 12.51 -4.55
CA ASN A 48 2.55 13.91 -4.92
C ASN A 48 2.71 14.18 -6.42
N TYR A 49 2.98 13.14 -7.21
CA TYR A 49 3.16 13.27 -8.65
C TYR A 49 1.89 13.76 -9.36
N ASN A 50 2.07 14.74 -10.23
CA ASN A 50 1.10 15.22 -11.19
C ASN A 50 1.80 15.71 -12.47
N LEU A 51 1.03 16.12 -13.48
CA LEU A 51 1.63 16.55 -14.75
C LEU A 51 2.47 17.84 -14.63
N GLU A 52 2.16 18.71 -13.67
CA GLU A 52 2.88 19.97 -13.48
C GLU A 52 4.27 19.76 -12.86
N ASN A 53 4.44 18.69 -12.06
CA ASN A 53 5.71 18.36 -11.40
C ASN A 53 6.40 17.12 -11.99
N LEU A 54 5.97 16.64 -13.17
CA LEU A 54 6.49 15.44 -13.83
C LEU A 54 8.02 15.44 -13.94
N GLU A 55 8.61 16.51 -14.49
CA GLU A 55 10.05 16.61 -14.70
C GLU A 55 10.82 16.58 -13.37
N SER A 56 10.39 17.39 -12.38
CA SER A 56 11.04 17.42 -11.07
C SER A 56 10.94 16.09 -10.32
N THR A 57 9.81 15.39 -10.44
CA THR A 57 9.61 14.06 -9.83
C THR A 57 10.53 13.04 -10.49
N PHE A 58 10.60 13.04 -11.83
CA PHE A 58 11.49 12.18 -12.60
C PHE A 58 12.96 12.40 -12.22
N LEU A 59 13.43 13.65 -12.19
CA LEU A 59 14.82 13.96 -11.82
C LEU A 59 15.17 13.52 -10.40
N SER A 60 14.24 13.67 -9.45
CA SER A 60 14.44 13.24 -8.07
C SER A 60 14.52 11.71 -7.95
N LEU A 61 13.62 10.98 -8.62
CA LEU A 61 13.68 9.52 -8.67
C LEU A 61 14.93 9.02 -9.38
N LYS A 62 15.33 9.69 -10.48
CA LYS A 62 16.58 9.41 -11.20
C LYS A 62 17.79 9.56 -10.27
N GLN A 63 17.87 10.64 -9.50
CA GLN A 63 18.94 10.87 -8.54
C GLN A 63 19.03 9.75 -7.49
N ILE A 64 17.89 9.29 -6.98
CA ILE A 64 17.83 8.16 -6.03
C ILE A 64 18.36 6.88 -6.67
N LEU A 65 17.95 6.57 -7.91
CA LEU A 65 18.38 5.38 -8.64
C LEU A 65 19.86 5.43 -9.07
N ASP A 66 20.36 6.60 -9.42
CA ASP A 66 21.78 6.80 -9.73
C ASP A 66 22.67 6.62 -8.48
N ALA A 67 22.15 6.97 -7.29
CA ALA A 67 22.84 6.79 -6.02
C ALA A 67 22.84 5.32 -5.56
N ASP A 68 21.73 4.60 -5.75
CA ASP A 68 21.62 3.17 -5.45
C ASP A 68 20.65 2.47 -6.42
N ILE A 69 21.21 1.86 -7.46
CA ILE A 69 20.43 1.20 -8.52
C ILE A 69 19.53 0.09 -7.99
N ALA A 70 19.85 -0.48 -6.84
CA ALA A 70 19.07 -1.57 -6.27
C ALA A 70 17.77 -1.10 -5.58
N LEU A 71 17.49 0.20 -5.63
CA LEU A 71 16.17 0.78 -5.35
C LEU A 71 15.22 0.75 -6.56
N ASP A 72 15.67 0.32 -7.74
CA ASP A 72 14.85 0.22 -8.96
C ASP A 72 13.53 -0.53 -8.70
N GLN A 73 13.61 -1.70 -8.08
CA GLN A 73 12.45 -2.51 -7.77
C GLN A 73 11.47 -1.80 -6.83
N VAL A 74 11.96 -1.00 -5.87
CA VAL A 74 11.12 -0.24 -4.94
C VAL A 74 10.39 0.86 -5.67
N VAL A 75 11.10 1.66 -6.47
CA VAL A 75 10.53 2.73 -7.27
C VAL A 75 9.46 2.19 -8.21
N PHE A 76 9.79 1.19 -9.02
CA PHE A 76 8.87 0.67 -10.03
C PHE A 76 7.68 -0.08 -9.45
N ASN A 77 7.89 -0.83 -8.37
CA ASN A 77 6.78 -1.49 -7.71
C ASN A 77 5.82 -0.51 -7.02
N THR A 78 6.34 0.55 -6.38
CA THR A 78 5.53 1.61 -5.77
C THR A 78 4.77 2.39 -6.85
N LEU A 79 5.43 2.69 -7.98
CA LEU A 79 4.80 3.30 -9.14
C LEU A 79 3.68 2.43 -9.71
N GLY A 80 3.96 1.15 -9.93
CA GLY A 80 2.99 0.16 -10.43
C GLY A 80 1.80 -0.02 -9.48
N TYR A 81 2.04 0.01 -8.16
CA TYR A 81 1.01 0.01 -7.14
C TYR A 81 0.06 1.19 -7.34
N PHE A 82 0.60 2.42 -7.31
CA PHE A 82 -0.24 3.61 -7.40
C PHE A 82 -0.90 3.77 -8.77
N LYS A 83 -0.27 3.36 -9.86
CA LYS A 83 -0.87 3.29 -11.20
C LYS A 83 -2.10 2.39 -11.28
N ASN A 84 -2.18 1.33 -10.47
CA ASN A 84 -3.35 0.47 -10.45
C ASN A 84 -4.53 1.10 -9.67
N PHE A 85 -4.25 1.99 -8.72
CA PHE A 85 -5.29 2.62 -7.89
C PHE A 85 -5.73 3.99 -8.39
N TYR A 86 -4.79 4.78 -8.90
CA TYR A 86 -5.04 6.07 -9.53
C TYR A 86 -5.03 5.88 -11.05
N LYS A 87 -6.01 6.47 -11.74
CA LYS A 87 -6.12 6.60 -13.21
C LYS A 87 -4.86 6.11 -13.94
N PRO A 88 -4.85 4.91 -14.56
CA PRO A 88 -3.64 4.29 -15.09
C PRO A 88 -2.83 5.18 -16.04
N ASP A 89 -3.50 6.09 -16.75
CA ASP A 89 -2.86 7.04 -17.65
C ASP A 89 -2.08 8.16 -16.92
N HIS A 90 -2.41 8.46 -15.65
CA HIS A 90 -1.75 9.50 -14.85
C HIS A 90 -0.25 9.23 -14.75
N PHE A 91 0.12 8.01 -14.36
CA PHE A 91 1.49 7.60 -14.12
C PHE A 91 2.26 7.17 -15.39
N LYS A 92 1.57 7.05 -16.53
CA LYS A 92 2.15 6.57 -17.79
C LYS A 92 3.32 7.42 -18.28
N ASN A 93 3.24 8.75 -18.11
CA ASN A 93 4.30 9.66 -18.52
C ASN A 93 5.57 9.47 -17.67
N LEU A 94 5.42 9.39 -16.35
CA LEU A 94 6.53 9.16 -15.43
C LEU A 94 7.18 7.79 -15.68
N GLU A 95 6.38 6.75 -15.87
CA GLU A 95 6.87 5.41 -16.24
C GLU A 95 7.64 5.42 -17.56
N THR A 96 7.11 6.12 -18.58
CA THR A 96 7.77 6.22 -19.89
C THR A 96 9.14 6.89 -19.77
N LEU A 97 9.25 7.99 -19.02
CA LEU A 97 10.54 8.66 -18.79
C LEU A 97 11.53 7.78 -18.03
N LEU A 98 11.10 7.11 -16.96
CA LEU A 98 11.98 6.17 -16.25
C LEU A 98 12.42 5.00 -17.14
N SER A 99 11.58 4.59 -18.10
CA SER A 99 11.88 3.51 -19.04
C SER A 99 12.95 3.85 -20.06
N THR A 100 13.23 5.14 -20.29
CA THR A 100 14.29 5.54 -21.24
C THR A 100 15.69 5.38 -20.64
N GLU A 101 15.80 5.45 -19.31
CA GLU A 101 17.08 5.43 -18.59
C GLU A 101 17.34 4.07 -17.93
N TYR A 102 16.29 3.36 -17.51
CA TYR A 102 16.40 2.15 -16.71
C TYR A 102 15.64 0.99 -17.36
N ASP A 103 16.22 -0.22 -17.30
CA ASP A 103 15.57 -1.45 -17.73
C ASP A 103 14.45 -1.81 -16.75
N ILE A 104 13.21 -1.46 -17.13
CA ILE A 104 12.05 -1.69 -16.30
C ILE A 104 11.64 -3.16 -16.36
N ASN A 105 11.86 -3.86 -15.25
CA ASN A 105 11.26 -5.16 -15.02
C ASN A 105 10.57 -5.16 -13.65
N TYR A 106 9.34 -4.65 -13.59
CA TYR A 106 8.51 -4.81 -12.41
C TYR A 106 7.40 -5.82 -12.64
N LYS A 107 7.12 -6.58 -11.59
CA LYS A 107 5.95 -7.45 -11.57
C LYS A 107 4.76 -6.58 -11.18
N THR A 108 3.77 -6.49 -12.04
CA THR A 108 2.48 -5.91 -11.65
C THR A 108 1.84 -6.85 -10.63
N TYR A 109 2.09 -6.58 -9.35
CA TYR A 109 1.39 -7.27 -8.28
C TYR A 109 -0.05 -6.76 -8.27
N SER A 110 -0.96 -7.58 -8.79
CA SER A 110 -2.40 -7.32 -8.65
C SER A 110 -2.78 -7.55 -7.20
N ILE A 111 -2.68 -6.49 -6.39
CA ILE A 111 -3.18 -6.54 -5.02
C ILE A 111 -4.68 -6.38 -5.11
N LYS A 112 -5.37 -7.50 -4.96
CA LYS A 112 -6.80 -7.47 -4.66
C LYS A 112 -6.93 -6.96 -3.24
N LEU A 113 -7.36 -5.72 -3.09
CA LEU A 113 -8.11 -5.36 -1.90
C LEU A 113 -9.43 -6.12 -2.04
N GLU A 114 -9.53 -7.30 -1.43
CA GLU A 114 -10.75 -8.14 -1.47
C GLU A 114 -12.00 -7.39 -1.00
N SER A 115 -11.77 -6.23 -0.37
CA SER A 115 -12.67 -5.55 0.50
C SER A 115 -13.14 -4.19 -0.02
N VAL A 116 -12.63 -3.74 -1.19
CA VAL A 116 -13.15 -2.56 -1.88
C VAL A 116 -13.48 -2.99 -3.30
N SER A 117 -14.78 -2.97 -3.63
CA SER A 117 -15.23 -3.24 -5.00
C SER A 117 -14.51 -2.30 -5.96
N ASN A 118 -13.97 -2.82 -7.06
CA ASN A 118 -13.34 -1.97 -8.06
C ASN A 118 -14.47 -1.40 -8.92
N PRO A 119 -14.82 -0.11 -8.77
CA PRO A 119 -15.93 0.44 -9.52
C PRO A 119 -15.64 0.41 -11.02
N ASN A 120 -16.70 0.37 -11.83
CA ASN A 120 -16.58 0.42 -13.29
C ASN A 120 -15.79 1.66 -13.73
N HIS A 121 -14.57 1.46 -14.25
CA HIS A 121 -13.65 2.51 -14.70
C HIS A 121 -14.33 3.54 -15.63
N THR A 122 -15.23 3.08 -16.51
CA THR A 122 -15.96 3.97 -17.45
C THR A 122 -16.84 5.00 -16.74
N THR A 123 -17.38 4.64 -15.56
CA THR A 123 -18.22 5.56 -14.77
C THR A 123 -17.34 6.54 -14.00
N ASN A 124 -16.20 6.07 -13.50
CA ASN A 124 -15.22 6.90 -12.81
C ASN A 124 -14.73 8.05 -13.72
N ASP A 125 -14.33 7.73 -14.96
CA ASP A 125 -13.85 8.74 -15.92
C ASP A 125 -14.90 9.80 -16.27
N LYS A 126 -16.19 9.48 -16.15
CA LYS A 126 -17.28 10.44 -16.40
C LYS A 126 -17.64 11.27 -15.18
N MET A 127 -17.36 10.76 -13.97
CA MET A 127 -17.51 11.48 -12.71
C MET A 127 -16.33 12.41 -12.40
N ASN A 128 -15.28 12.38 -13.24
CA ASN A 128 -14.09 13.21 -13.13
C ASN A 128 -14.37 14.65 -12.69
N SER A 129 -13.57 15.09 -11.72
CA SER A 129 -13.61 16.44 -11.15
C SER A 129 -14.95 16.80 -10.50
N ASP A 130 -15.55 15.84 -9.78
CA ASP A 130 -16.75 16.08 -8.98
C ASP A 130 -17.96 16.56 -9.81
N ASN A 131 -18.15 15.94 -10.99
CA ASN A 131 -19.17 16.31 -11.97
C ASN A 131 -20.61 15.94 -11.53
N ILE A 132 -21.21 16.77 -10.67
CA ILE A 132 -22.58 16.61 -10.16
C ILE A 132 -23.63 16.51 -11.28
N SER A 133 -23.43 17.17 -12.42
CA SER A 133 -24.36 17.15 -13.56
C SER A 133 -24.48 15.76 -14.17
N TYR A 134 -23.37 15.04 -14.28
CA TYR A 134 -23.35 13.64 -14.72
C TYR A 134 -24.08 12.73 -13.73
N VAL A 135 -23.79 12.86 -12.43
CA VAL A 135 -24.46 12.08 -11.37
C VAL A 135 -25.97 12.32 -11.38
N LYS A 136 -26.41 13.58 -11.47
CA LYS A 136 -27.83 13.96 -11.61
C LYS A 136 -28.50 13.27 -12.79
N LYS A 137 -27.83 13.25 -13.95
CA LYS A 137 -28.34 12.58 -15.16
C LYS A 137 -28.51 11.07 -14.94
N MET A 138 -27.52 10.41 -14.33
CA MET A 138 -27.56 8.96 -14.09
C MET A 138 -28.64 8.56 -13.07
N CYS A 139 -28.84 9.36 -12.03
CA CYS A 139 -29.86 9.11 -11.01
C CYS A 139 -31.30 9.17 -11.55
N ARG A 140 -31.57 9.86 -12.67
CA ARG A 140 -32.91 9.92 -13.28
C ARG A 140 -33.45 8.56 -13.72
N SER A 141 -32.56 7.59 -13.95
CA SER A 141 -32.94 6.21 -14.28
C SER A 141 -33.57 5.43 -13.11
N ASN A 142 -33.53 5.98 -11.88
CA ASN A 142 -34.11 5.45 -10.64
C ASN A 142 -33.73 4.01 -10.22
N LYS A 143 -32.67 3.43 -10.79
CA LYS A 143 -32.14 2.16 -10.29
C LYS A 143 -31.30 2.37 -9.02
N THR A 144 -31.69 1.73 -7.91
CA THR A 144 -31.00 1.84 -6.60
C THR A 144 -29.53 1.42 -6.68
N GLU A 145 -29.25 0.30 -7.35
CA GLU A 145 -27.89 -0.21 -7.57
C GLU A 145 -27.00 0.82 -8.28
N THR A 146 -27.56 1.60 -9.22
CA THR A 146 -26.82 2.68 -9.89
C THR A 146 -26.46 3.80 -8.90
N LYS A 147 -27.35 4.19 -8.00
CA LYS A 147 -27.08 5.26 -7.02
C LYS A 147 -26.03 4.84 -5.99
N HIS A 148 -26.10 3.59 -5.52
CA HIS A 148 -25.12 3.02 -4.60
C HIS A 148 -23.72 2.98 -5.22
N ASN A 149 -23.60 2.44 -6.44
CA ASN A 149 -22.33 2.43 -7.17
C ASN A 149 -21.75 3.85 -7.38
N LEU A 150 -22.59 4.83 -7.71
CA LEU A 150 -22.15 6.24 -7.83
C LEU A 150 -21.68 6.81 -6.49
N MET A 151 -22.29 6.41 -5.36
CA MET A 151 -21.88 6.82 -4.02
C MET A 151 -20.51 6.23 -3.66
N CYS A 152 -20.30 4.94 -3.90
CA CYS A 152 -19.01 4.29 -3.70
C CYS A 152 -17.90 4.99 -4.51
N ILE A 153 -18.14 5.27 -5.81
CA ILE A 153 -17.20 6.02 -6.65
C ILE A 153 -16.94 7.42 -6.07
N ALA A 154 -17.98 8.17 -5.75
CA ALA A 154 -17.83 9.53 -5.23
C ALA A 154 -17.03 9.57 -3.92
N CYS A 155 -17.28 8.61 -3.02
CA CYS A 155 -16.55 8.48 -1.76
C CYS A 155 -15.08 8.12 -1.99
N ARG A 156 -14.82 7.13 -2.85
CA ARG A 156 -13.47 6.65 -3.19
C ARG A 156 -12.58 7.70 -3.82
N GLU A 157 -13.16 8.55 -4.66
CA GLU A 157 -12.44 9.57 -5.42
C GLU A 157 -12.48 10.96 -4.76
N GLY A 158 -13.08 11.07 -3.57
CA GLY A 158 -13.11 12.33 -2.81
C GLY A 158 -14.03 13.40 -3.41
N HIS A 159 -15.07 13.02 -4.17
CA HIS A 159 -15.99 13.92 -4.87
C HIS A 159 -17.13 14.39 -3.96
N ILE A 160 -16.84 15.38 -3.10
CA ILE A 160 -17.76 15.83 -2.05
C ILE A 160 -19.09 16.37 -2.58
N ASN A 161 -19.13 17.09 -3.71
CA ASN A 161 -20.39 17.62 -4.25
C ASN A 161 -21.29 16.48 -4.77
N CYS A 162 -20.71 15.44 -5.37
CA CYS A 162 -21.41 14.24 -5.77
C CYS A 162 -21.99 13.49 -4.56
N VAL A 163 -21.20 13.31 -3.49
CA VAL A 163 -21.67 12.70 -2.22
C VAL A 163 -22.84 13.48 -1.65
N ASN A 164 -22.70 14.81 -1.51
CA ASN A 164 -23.75 15.67 -0.97
C ASN A 164 -25.06 15.56 -1.76
N TYR A 165 -24.98 15.51 -3.09
CA TYR A 165 -26.15 15.28 -3.93
C TYR A 165 -26.76 13.89 -3.71
N LEU A 166 -25.96 12.83 -3.70
CA LEU A 166 -26.45 11.46 -3.56
C LEU A 166 -27.13 11.22 -2.21
N LEU A 167 -26.68 11.89 -1.14
CA LEU A 167 -27.33 11.87 0.18
C LEU A 167 -28.76 12.45 0.16
N THR A 168 -29.11 13.29 -0.82
CA THR A 168 -30.49 13.79 -0.99
C THR A 168 -31.44 12.76 -1.61
N THR A 169 -30.93 11.60 -2.08
CA THR A 169 -31.70 10.64 -2.88
C THR A 169 -32.31 9.47 -2.07
N ASN A 170 -32.36 9.58 -0.74
CA ASN A 170 -32.76 8.51 0.20
C ASN A 170 -31.97 7.20 -0.01
N LEU A 171 -30.68 7.31 -0.34
CA LEU A 171 -29.79 6.16 -0.48
C LEU A 171 -29.52 5.53 0.89
N HIS A 172 -29.61 4.19 0.98
CA HIS A 172 -29.16 3.46 2.15
C HIS A 172 -27.63 3.49 2.25
N LEU A 173 -27.12 3.86 3.41
CA LEU A 173 -25.68 3.87 3.68
C LEU A 173 -25.28 2.54 4.33
N ASP A 174 -24.25 1.91 3.80
CA ASP A 174 -23.75 0.63 4.29
C ASP A 174 -22.23 0.67 4.48
N ARG A 175 -21.68 -0.45 4.95
CA ARG A 175 -20.25 -0.61 5.22
C ARG A 175 -19.39 -0.42 3.97
N GLU A 176 -19.89 -0.76 2.79
CA GLU A 176 -19.13 -0.61 1.55
C GLU A 176 -18.88 0.87 1.23
N ILE A 177 -19.87 1.74 1.47
CA ILE A 177 -19.72 3.19 1.36
C ILE A 177 -18.68 3.70 2.37
N ALA A 178 -18.71 3.22 3.63
CA ALA A 178 -17.73 3.60 4.64
C ALA A 178 -16.29 3.23 4.23
N ARG A 179 -16.09 2.01 3.71
CA ARG A 179 -14.80 1.53 3.22
C ARG A 179 -14.29 2.35 2.04
N ASN A 180 -15.15 2.67 1.07
CA ASN A 180 -14.80 3.53 -0.06
C ASN A 180 -14.45 4.95 0.38
N ALA A 181 -15.19 5.53 1.34
CA ALA A 181 -14.87 6.85 1.88
C ALA A 181 -13.52 6.83 2.64
N ALA A 182 -13.25 5.79 3.42
CA ALA A 182 -11.97 5.63 4.10
C ALA A 182 -10.80 5.44 3.12
N PHE A 183 -11.05 4.70 2.03
CA PHE A 183 -10.10 4.53 0.93
C PHE A 183 -9.81 5.86 0.19
N GLY A 184 -10.82 6.74 0.05
CA GLY A 184 -10.65 8.04 -0.58
C GLY A 184 -9.98 9.10 0.32
N GLY A 185 -10.02 8.92 1.63
CA GLY A 185 -9.28 9.75 2.59
C GLY A 185 -9.78 11.18 2.78
N ASN A 186 -10.89 11.57 2.16
CA ASN A 186 -11.44 12.92 2.29
C ASN A 186 -12.18 13.08 3.63
N MET A 187 -11.57 13.80 4.58
CA MET A 187 -12.12 14.02 5.92
C MET A 187 -13.50 14.69 5.93
N GLU A 188 -13.82 15.56 4.96
CA GLU A 188 -15.14 16.20 4.86
C GLU A 188 -16.21 15.17 4.51
N ILE A 189 -15.90 14.22 3.62
CA ILE A 189 -16.80 13.09 3.32
C ILE A 189 -16.98 12.21 4.55
N ILE A 190 -15.90 11.88 5.28
CA ILE A 190 -15.95 11.07 6.51
C ILE A 190 -16.90 11.72 7.53
N GLN A 191 -16.71 13.00 7.82
CA GLN A 191 -17.56 13.75 8.77
C GLN A 191 -19.02 13.86 8.29
N THR A 192 -19.22 14.06 6.98
CA THR A 192 -20.56 14.13 6.39
C THR A 192 -21.31 12.80 6.56
N LEU A 193 -20.65 11.68 6.31
CA LEU A 193 -21.23 10.34 6.45
C LEU A 193 -21.43 9.95 7.93
N GLU A 194 -20.51 10.31 8.82
CA GLU A 194 -20.63 10.13 10.26
C GLU A 194 -21.86 10.87 10.81
N SER A 195 -22.15 12.09 10.32
CA SER A 195 -23.36 12.84 10.67
C SER A 195 -24.67 12.14 10.26
N LYS A 196 -24.59 11.15 9.38
CA LYS A 196 -25.68 10.26 8.95
C LYS A 196 -25.68 8.91 9.68
N ASN A 197 -24.93 8.81 10.79
CA ASN A 197 -24.76 7.62 11.61
C ASN A 197 -24.11 6.43 10.86
N LEU A 198 -23.30 6.70 9.83
CA LEU A 198 -22.50 5.66 9.20
C LEU A 198 -21.26 5.36 10.08
N SER A 199 -21.11 4.11 10.51
CA SER A 199 -19.92 3.66 11.25
C SER A 199 -18.75 3.39 10.30
N PHE A 200 -17.53 3.73 10.75
CA PHE A 200 -16.26 3.42 10.10
C PHE A 200 -15.49 2.31 10.82
N ASP A 201 -16.18 1.48 11.61
CA ASP A 201 -15.58 0.27 12.16
C ASP A 201 -15.01 -0.61 11.04
N TYR A 202 -13.81 -1.14 11.28
CA TYR A 202 -13.08 -2.01 10.37
C TYR A 202 -12.77 -1.39 8.99
N CYS A 203 -12.45 -0.09 8.96
CA CYS A 203 -12.07 0.65 7.74
C CYS A 203 -10.58 1.07 7.74
N LEU A 204 -9.78 0.65 8.72
CA LEU A 204 -8.40 1.14 8.88
C LEU A 204 -7.48 0.67 7.76
N GLU A 205 -7.62 -0.57 7.29
CA GLU A 205 -6.85 -1.12 6.17
C GLU A 205 -7.08 -0.29 4.89
N CYS A 206 -8.30 0.20 4.66
CA CYS A 206 -8.63 1.01 3.48
C CYS A 206 -7.87 2.34 3.50
N ALA A 207 -7.79 2.99 4.66
CA ALA A 207 -7.03 4.23 4.82
C ALA A 207 -5.51 3.99 4.69
N ILE A 208 -5.01 2.86 5.21
CA ILE A 208 -3.60 2.47 5.13
C ILE A 208 -3.19 2.16 3.68
N ALA A 209 -4.01 1.43 2.94
CA ALA A 209 -3.76 1.12 1.53
C ALA A 209 -3.57 2.38 0.67
N ARG A 210 -4.08 3.52 1.14
CA ARG A 210 -4.04 4.80 0.43
C ARG A 210 -3.23 5.88 1.15
N HIS A 211 -2.48 5.46 2.18
CA HIS A 211 -1.49 6.29 2.86
C HIS A 211 -2.12 7.55 3.50
N HIS A 212 -3.40 7.46 3.88
CA HIS A 212 -4.13 8.55 4.52
C HIS A 212 -3.86 8.58 6.02
N TYR A 213 -2.62 8.90 6.42
CA TYR A 213 -2.16 8.80 7.82
C TYR A 213 -3.00 9.58 8.82
N ALA A 214 -3.43 10.80 8.46
CA ALA A 214 -4.31 11.60 9.32
C ALA A 214 -5.68 10.94 9.56
N LEU A 215 -6.23 10.28 8.54
CA LEU A 215 -7.46 9.50 8.68
C LEU A 215 -7.20 8.23 9.48
N CYS A 216 -6.08 7.55 9.28
CA CYS A 216 -5.73 6.36 10.08
C CYS A 216 -5.73 6.66 11.57
N ASP A 217 -5.08 7.76 11.98
CA ASP A 217 -5.04 8.20 13.37
C ASP A 217 -6.44 8.51 13.92
N TYR A 218 -7.27 9.15 13.10
CA TYR A 218 -8.66 9.42 13.45
C TYR A 218 -9.48 8.12 13.62
N LEU A 219 -9.30 7.14 12.74
CA LEU A 219 -9.98 5.85 12.83
C LEU A 219 -9.55 5.08 14.09
N ILE A 220 -8.24 4.96 14.34
CA ILE A 220 -7.68 4.30 15.53
C ILE A 220 -8.23 4.92 16.83
N LYS A 221 -8.46 6.23 16.84
CA LYS A 221 -8.94 6.96 18.02
C LYS A 221 -10.44 6.77 18.26
N ASN A 222 -11.26 6.71 17.21
CA ASN A 222 -12.71 6.86 17.33
C ASN A 222 -13.52 5.59 17.00
N TYR A 223 -12.90 4.58 16.38
CA TYR A 223 -13.60 3.40 15.86
C TYR A 223 -12.95 2.09 16.30
N ARG A 224 -13.69 1.00 16.17
CA ARG A 224 -13.13 -0.36 16.29
C ARG A 224 -12.38 -0.68 15.01
N CYS A 225 -11.07 -0.84 15.10
CA CYS A 225 -10.24 -1.18 13.95
C CYS A 225 -9.90 -2.65 13.92
N GLU A 226 -9.84 -3.19 12.71
CA GLU A 226 -9.21 -4.47 12.43
C GLU A 226 -7.71 -4.40 12.78
N LYS A 227 -7.16 -5.52 13.24
CA LYS A 227 -5.72 -5.68 13.39
C LYS A 227 -5.08 -5.67 12.00
N ILE A 228 -4.07 -4.82 11.85
CA ILE A 228 -3.34 -4.69 10.59
C ILE A 228 -2.13 -5.62 10.63
N ASP A 229 -1.94 -6.36 9.54
CA ASP A 229 -0.73 -7.14 9.33
C ASP A 229 0.37 -6.28 8.69
N ALA A 230 1.59 -6.38 9.23
CA ALA A 230 2.75 -5.71 8.67
C ALA A 230 3.04 -6.19 7.25
N LYS A 231 2.90 -7.49 6.96
CA LYS A 231 3.09 -8.00 5.59
C LYS A 231 2.15 -7.30 4.61
N ARG A 232 0.88 -7.12 5.01
CA ARG A 232 -0.11 -6.40 4.21
C ARG A 232 0.29 -4.94 3.96
N CYS A 233 0.89 -4.26 4.94
CA CYS A 233 1.44 -2.92 4.74
C CYS A 233 2.58 -2.87 3.70
N LEU A 234 3.43 -3.91 3.62
CA LEU A 234 4.46 -4.02 2.58
C LEU A 234 3.86 -4.25 1.19
N GLU A 235 2.74 -4.97 1.11
CA GLU A 235 2.01 -5.10 -0.15
C GLU A 235 1.52 -3.74 -0.62
N PHE A 236 1.06 -2.88 0.30
CA PHE A 236 0.66 -1.51 -0.02
C PHE A 236 1.82 -0.55 -0.28
N TYR A 237 3.08 -0.98 -0.15
CA TYR A 237 4.25 -0.09 -0.16
C TYR A 237 4.15 1.04 0.88
N ASN A 238 3.40 0.81 1.96
CA ASN A 238 3.22 1.75 3.05
C ASN A 238 4.20 1.42 4.19
N PHE A 239 5.43 1.89 4.04
CA PHE A 239 6.52 1.60 4.97
C PHE A 239 6.29 2.20 6.36
N ARG A 240 5.57 3.31 6.45
CA ARG A 240 5.23 3.97 7.71
C ARG A 240 4.21 3.18 8.53
N ALA A 241 3.14 2.71 7.90
CA ALA A 241 2.16 1.82 8.54
C ALA A 241 2.78 0.46 8.88
N PHE A 242 3.65 -0.04 8.01
CA PHE A 242 4.45 -1.23 8.29
C PHE A 242 5.28 -1.06 9.58
N TYR A 243 6.01 0.06 9.71
CA TYR A 243 6.86 0.32 10.87
C TYR A 243 6.03 0.51 12.14
N PHE A 244 4.89 1.18 12.03
CA PHE A 244 3.89 1.25 13.10
C PHE A 244 3.45 -0.13 13.59
N CYS A 245 3.26 -1.11 12.70
CA CYS A 245 2.92 -2.47 13.08
C CYS A 245 4.05 -3.15 13.85
N LEU A 246 5.31 -2.96 13.45
CA LEU A 246 6.46 -3.50 14.16
C LEU A 246 6.58 -2.96 15.58
N GLU A 247 6.52 -1.64 15.70
CA GLU A 247 6.72 -0.96 16.98
C GLU A 247 5.60 -1.29 17.99
N ASN A 248 4.42 -1.64 17.50
CA ASN A 248 3.30 -2.10 18.31
C ASN A 248 3.23 -3.62 18.49
N ASN A 249 4.21 -4.39 18.00
CA ASN A 249 4.23 -5.85 18.03
C ASN A 249 2.96 -6.48 17.42
N LEU A 250 2.42 -5.89 16.36
CA LEU A 250 1.22 -6.40 15.69
C LEU A 250 1.54 -7.59 14.78
N THR A 251 2.79 -7.73 14.37
CA THR A 251 3.22 -8.73 13.41
C THR A 251 3.33 -10.13 14.04
N LYS A 252 2.55 -11.08 13.52
CA LYS A 252 2.57 -12.50 13.95
C LYS A 252 3.59 -13.33 13.16
N GLU A 253 3.70 -13.08 11.86
CA GLU A 253 4.50 -13.88 10.94
C GLU A 253 5.82 -13.21 10.59
N MET A 254 6.82 -14.03 10.23
CA MET A 254 8.07 -13.52 9.70
C MET A 254 7.88 -13.07 8.24
N PHE A 255 8.02 -11.77 7.99
CA PHE A 255 7.88 -11.13 6.66
C PHE A 255 9.23 -10.93 5.95
N ILE A 256 10.30 -11.58 6.46
CA ILE A 256 11.66 -11.40 5.94
C ILE A 256 11.82 -12.00 4.54
N GLU A 257 11.12 -13.09 4.24
CA GLU A 257 11.09 -13.64 2.90
C GLU A 257 10.45 -12.66 1.91
N ASP A 258 9.36 -11.99 2.30
CA ASP A 258 8.70 -10.98 1.47
C ASP A 258 9.63 -9.78 1.20
N ILE A 259 10.37 -9.33 2.21
CA ILE A 259 11.40 -8.29 2.07
C ILE A 259 12.50 -8.74 1.10
N ALA A 260 12.94 -9.99 1.20
CA ALA A 260 14.00 -10.54 0.33
C ALA A 260 13.52 -10.59 -1.12
N GLN A 261 12.30 -11.09 -1.34
CA GLN A 261 11.68 -11.20 -2.64
C GLN A 261 11.43 -9.84 -3.30
N ARG A 262 11.21 -8.80 -2.50
CA ARG A 262 10.94 -7.42 -2.95
C ARG A 262 12.20 -6.55 -3.01
N HIS A 263 13.37 -7.11 -2.69
CA HIS A 263 14.66 -6.41 -2.70
C HIS A 263 14.72 -5.17 -1.80
N TYR A 264 14.01 -5.19 -0.65
CA TYR A 264 14.02 -4.07 0.30
C TYR A 264 15.30 -4.07 1.16
N PHE A 265 16.42 -3.63 0.58
CA PHE A 265 17.73 -3.73 1.22
C PHE A 265 17.95 -2.92 2.48
N TYR A 266 17.51 -1.66 2.48
CA TYR A 266 17.64 -0.82 3.67
C TYR A 266 16.84 -1.38 4.84
N PHE A 267 15.79 -2.15 4.53
CA PHE A 267 15.10 -2.96 5.51
C PHE A 267 16.01 -4.01 6.15
N PHE A 268 16.79 -4.76 5.36
CA PHE A 268 17.76 -5.72 5.91
C PHE A 268 18.82 -5.05 6.80
N LYS A 269 19.27 -3.84 6.44
CA LYS A 269 20.16 -3.03 7.29
C LYS A 269 19.53 -2.72 8.64
N TYR A 270 18.29 -2.24 8.62
CA TYR A 270 17.52 -1.97 9.83
C TYR A 270 17.38 -3.24 10.68
N MET A 271 16.98 -4.35 10.07
CA MET A 271 16.79 -5.62 10.79
C MET A 271 18.07 -6.15 11.44
N ALA A 272 19.21 -6.00 10.77
CA ALA A 272 20.50 -6.37 11.34
C ALA A 272 20.86 -5.53 12.55
N LYS A 273 20.63 -4.20 12.49
CA LYS A 273 20.84 -3.30 13.64
C LYS A 273 19.96 -3.66 14.83
N GLN A 274 18.73 -4.12 14.59
CA GLN A 274 17.81 -4.55 15.64
C GLN A 274 18.05 -6.00 16.12
N GLY A 275 19.03 -6.72 15.56
CA GLY A 275 19.36 -8.09 15.97
C GLY A 275 18.39 -9.17 15.46
N PHE A 276 17.55 -8.88 14.45
CA PHE A 276 16.63 -9.86 13.87
C PHE A 276 17.31 -10.91 12.96
N THR A 277 18.61 -10.79 12.73
CA THR A 277 19.39 -11.64 11.82
C THR A 277 19.49 -13.11 12.23
N GLY A 278 19.18 -13.44 13.48
CA GLY A 278 19.16 -14.81 13.98
C GLY A 278 17.86 -15.57 13.73
N GLN A 279 16.80 -14.88 13.27
CA GLN A 279 15.47 -15.48 13.10
C GLN A 279 15.30 -16.14 11.74
N VAL A 280 16.13 -15.80 10.74
CA VAL A 280 16.01 -16.30 9.37
C VAL A 280 17.29 -16.97 8.91
N PRO A 281 17.19 -18.19 8.34
CA PRO A 281 18.30 -18.81 7.65
C PRO A 281 18.80 -17.91 6.50
N ARG A 282 20.11 -17.66 6.46
CA ARG A 282 20.76 -16.87 5.42
C ARG A 282 20.39 -17.32 4.00
N GLU A 283 20.20 -18.62 3.80
CA GLU A 283 19.88 -19.27 2.53
C GLU A 283 18.53 -18.79 1.99
N THR A 284 17.56 -18.62 2.90
CA THR A 284 16.22 -18.13 2.60
C THR A 284 16.26 -16.72 2.02
N ILE A 285 17.20 -15.89 2.46
CA ILE A 285 17.37 -14.54 1.91
C ILE A 285 18.12 -14.62 0.59
N LEU A 286 19.23 -15.38 0.55
CA LEU A 286 20.08 -15.51 -0.62
C LEU A 286 19.37 -16.09 -1.85
N LYS A 287 18.39 -17.01 -1.70
CA LYS A 287 17.59 -17.53 -2.83
C LYS A 287 16.92 -16.41 -3.66
N HIS A 288 16.66 -15.26 -3.06
CA HIS A 288 16.02 -14.11 -3.71
C HIS A 288 17.01 -13.03 -4.18
N MET A 289 18.29 -13.12 -3.78
CA MET A 289 19.29 -12.06 -4.04
C MET A 289 20.41 -12.45 -5.02
N ILE A 290 20.35 -13.64 -5.65
CA ILE A 290 21.34 -14.09 -6.64
C ILE A 290 21.08 -13.40 -8.00
N ASP A 291 21.15 -12.08 -8.02
CA ASP A 291 21.31 -11.29 -9.24
C ASP A 291 22.61 -10.49 -9.11
N LYS A 292 23.34 -10.34 -10.21
CA LYS A 292 24.60 -9.58 -10.28
C LYS A 292 24.41 -8.14 -9.81
N LYS A 293 23.22 -7.56 -9.98
CA LYS A 293 22.92 -6.20 -9.53
C LYS A 293 23.05 -6.01 -8.01
N TYR A 294 22.93 -7.07 -7.21
CA TYR A 294 22.83 -7.00 -5.75
C TYR A 294 24.06 -7.56 -5.01
N ILE A 295 25.25 -7.53 -5.59
CA ILE A 295 26.45 -8.14 -5.00
C ILE A 295 26.78 -7.59 -3.60
N GLU A 296 26.60 -6.28 -3.40
CA GLU A 296 26.82 -5.61 -2.11
C GLU A 296 25.81 -6.11 -1.06
N TYR A 297 24.59 -6.45 -1.50
CA TYR A 297 23.51 -6.89 -0.62
C TYR A 297 23.75 -8.34 -0.20
N VAL A 298 24.17 -9.17 -1.16
CA VAL A 298 24.64 -10.53 -0.89
C VAL A 298 25.78 -10.49 0.14
N ARG A 299 26.79 -9.62 -0.04
CA ARG A 299 27.88 -9.45 0.93
C ARG A 299 27.37 -9.07 2.32
N PHE A 300 26.49 -8.07 2.39
CA PHE A 300 25.87 -7.65 3.65
C PHE A 300 25.16 -8.81 4.36
N VAL A 301 24.39 -9.61 3.62
CA VAL A 301 23.69 -10.78 4.17
C VAL A 301 24.68 -11.84 4.71
N PHE A 302 25.80 -12.05 4.02
CA PHE A 302 26.87 -12.94 4.48
C PHE A 302 27.52 -12.47 5.79
N GLU A 303 27.69 -11.17 5.96
CA GLU A 303 28.35 -10.58 7.12
C GLU A 303 27.43 -10.54 8.35
N ASN A 304 26.12 -10.37 8.15
CA ASN A 304 25.20 -10.05 9.25
C ASN A 304 24.22 -11.17 9.63
N PHE A 305 23.91 -12.12 8.74
CA PHE A 305 22.90 -13.17 9.00
C PHE A 305 23.52 -14.48 9.44
N LYS A 306 22.92 -15.18 10.39
CA LYS A 306 23.50 -16.44 10.92
C LYS A 306 23.55 -17.54 9.87
N ILE A 307 24.63 -18.32 9.91
CA ILE A 307 24.79 -19.53 9.09
C ILE A 307 23.97 -20.64 9.74
N VAL A 308 23.06 -21.26 8.98
CA VAL A 308 22.58 -22.61 9.28
C VAL A 308 23.36 -23.54 8.34
N GLU A 309 24.43 -24.19 8.80
CA GLU A 309 25.32 -24.93 7.90
C GLU A 309 24.55 -26.01 7.13
N THR A 310 24.48 -25.88 5.81
CA THR A 310 23.89 -26.88 4.91
C THR A 310 24.84 -27.18 3.76
N LYS A 311 24.83 -28.42 3.25
CA LYS A 311 25.70 -28.86 2.14
C LYS A 311 25.56 -27.99 0.88
N ASP A 312 24.39 -27.39 0.66
CA ASP A 312 24.09 -26.53 -0.51
C ASP A 312 24.83 -25.18 -0.49
N GLN A 313 25.24 -24.70 0.69
CA GLN A 313 25.97 -23.43 0.84
C GLN A 313 27.31 -23.42 0.12
N LYS A 314 28.05 -24.53 0.13
CA LYS A 314 29.35 -24.63 -0.57
C LYS A 314 29.17 -24.46 -2.08
N VAL A 315 28.05 -24.89 -2.63
CA VAL A 315 27.73 -24.76 -4.06
C VAL A 315 27.35 -23.32 -4.40
N ILE A 316 26.49 -22.67 -3.60
CA ILE A 316 26.09 -21.27 -3.79
C ILE A 316 27.31 -20.36 -3.67
N MET A 317 28.13 -20.55 -2.63
CA MET A 317 29.37 -19.78 -2.43
C MET A 317 30.35 -19.98 -3.59
N LYS A 318 30.55 -21.22 -4.05
CA LYS A 318 31.41 -21.51 -5.21
C LYS A 318 30.87 -20.88 -6.50
N ARG A 319 29.54 -20.79 -6.68
CA ARG A 319 28.91 -20.09 -7.81
C ARG A 319 29.11 -18.58 -7.73
N LEU A 320 28.89 -17.96 -6.57
CA LEU A 320 29.10 -16.53 -6.34
C LEU A 320 30.57 -16.12 -6.53
N LEU A 321 31.49 -16.88 -5.95
CA LEU A 321 32.94 -16.68 -6.15
C LEU A 321 33.33 -16.84 -7.62
N LYS A 322 32.77 -17.82 -8.34
CA LYS A 322 33.03 -18.01 -9.77
C LYS A 322 32.43 -16.91 -10.64
N GLN A 323 31.31 -16.31 -10.25
CA GLN A 323 30.74 -15.14 -10.93
C GLN A 323 31.58 -13.89 -10.69
N ARG A 324 32.13 -13.71 -9.48
CA ARG A 324 33.02 -12.60 -9.13
C ARG A 324 34.33 -12.62 -9.93
N MET A 325 34.93 -13.80 -10.14
CA MET A 325 36.13 -13.96 -10.98
C MET A 325 35.90 -13.78 -12.49
N LYS A 326 34.66 -13.51 -12.95
CA LYS A 326 34.39 -13.15 -14.35
C LYS A 326 34.21 -11.64 -14.55
N ILE A 327 34.19 -10.87 -13.46
CA ILE A 327 33.94 -9.43 -13.45
C ILE A 327 35.24 -8.65 -13.19
N PHE A 328 36.26 -9.32 -12.63
CA PHE A 328 37.67 -8.91 -12.63
C PHE A 328 38.42 -9.76 -13.65
#